data_AF-A0A2S2P1Z2-F1
#
_entry.id   AF-A0A2S2P1Z2-F1
#
_cell.length_a   1.000
_cell.length_b   1.000
_cell.length_c   1.000
_cell.angle_alpha   90.00
_cell.angle_beta   90.00
_cell.angle_gamma   90.00
#
_symmetry.space_group_name_H-M   'P 1'
#
loop_
_entity.id
_entity.type
_entity.pdbx_description
1 polymer ?
#
loop_
_entity_poly.entity_id
_entity_poly.type
_entity_poly.pdbx_seq_one_letter_code
_entity_poly.pdbx_strand_id
1 'polypeptide(L)'
;MLYTTLKGPMCGTCQSHFNRTNGGIRPTLGPPRPNNRHLNVARNKRLPPRGMYVNHDDLQSIASGSNGQGDTILLAMDDEIQSNKQDIGHVHKKLKLDVSEYRDSTPTTSQITSRWSNDEVMLAIQGMRKYGKDFKAIAETMGTKTHTHLKSFYTHYRKRYKLDLILQKFDAEQNSIIEVSDDEEEPVISKDEPSSTITRQSTPSALASGSRLISNLSL
;
A
#
# COMPACT_ATOMS: atom_id res chain seq x y z
N MET A 1 3.74 -38.03 18.38
CA MET A 1 2.84 -38.48 19.47
C MET A 1 2.63 -37.35 20.46
N LEU A 2 1.38 -37.04 20.80
CA LEU A 2 1.02 -36.07 21.82
C LEU A 2 0.74 -36.81 23.14
N TYR A 3 1.21 -36.26 24.25
CA TYR A 3 1.13 -36.86 25.57
C TYR A 3 0.20 -36.02 26.45
N THR A 4 -0.73 -36.66 27.15
CA THR A 4 -1.72 -35.97 27.98
C THR A 4 -1.16 -35.65 29.36
N THR A 5 -1.34 -34.42 29.82
CA THR A 5 -1.05 -34.00 31.20
C THR A 5 -2.22 -33.23 31.81
N LEU A 6 -2.16 -32.98 33.12
CA LEU A 6 -3.12 -32.14 33.86
C LEU A 6 -3.30 -30.73 33.27
N LYS A 7 -2.38 -30.26 32.41
CA LYS A 7 -2.44 -28.95 31.74
C LYS A 7 -2.74 -29.05 30.23
N GLY A 8 -3.11 -30.22 29.74
CA GLY A 8 -3.46 -30.47 28.33
C GLY A 8 -2.47 -31.38 27.58
N PRO A 9 -2.76 -31.68 26.29
CA PRO A 9 -1.88 -32.48 25.45
C PRO A 9 -0.60 -31.70 25.06
N MET A 10 0.57 -32.32 25.25
CA MET A 10 1.89 -31.73 24.99
C MET A 10 2.73 -32.62 24.07
N CYS A 11 3.64 -32.04 23.28
CA CYS A 11 4.63 -32.82 22.54
C CYS A 11 5.63 -33.51 23.51
N GLY A 12 6.33 -34.56 23.06
CA GLY A 12 7.21 -35.37 23.93
C GLY A 12 8.34 -34.58 24.62
N THR A 13 8.81 -33.49 24.03
CA THR A 13 9.81 -32.60 24.62
C THR A 13 9.22 -31.73 25.74
N CYS A 14 8.00 -31.22 25.57
CA CYS A 14 7.28 -30.50 26.61
C CYS A 14 6.86 -31.42 27.77
N GLN A 15 6.46 -32.66 27.48
CA GLN A 15 6.19 -33.70 28.49
C GLN A 15 7.42 -33.99 29.36
N SER A 16 8.58 -34.18 28.72
CA SER A 16 9.84 -34.49 29.42
C SER A 16 10.27 -33.35 30.34
N HIS A 17 10.10 -32.09 29.90
CA HIS A 17 10.36 -30.91 30.72
C HIS A 17 9.38 -30.80 31.90
N PHE A 18 8.09 -31.04 31.65
CA PHE A 18 7.04 -31.01 32.66
C PHE A 18 7.32 -32.00 33.79
N ASN A 19 7.74 -33.22 33.45
CA ASN A 19 8.09 -34.26 34.44
C ASN A 19 9.36 -33.89 35.23
N ARG A 20 10.39 -33.35 34.57
CA ARG A 20 11.65 -32.97 35.24
C ARG A 20 11.52 -31.75 36.16
N THR A 21 10.62 -30.84 35.85
CA THR A 21 10.41 -29.59 36.61
C THR A 21 9.21 -29.65 37.53
N ASN A 22 8.69 -30.86 37.79
CA ASN A 22 7.58 -31.12 38.70
C ASN A 22 6.33 -30.27 38.37
N GLY A 23 5.97 -30.19 37.09
CA GLY A 23 4.78 -29.49 36.61
C GLY A 23 5.02 -28.13 35.93
N GLY A 24 6.29 -27.77 35.68
CA GLY A 24 6.69 -26.57 34.96
C GLY A 24 6.48 -26.68 33.44
N ILE A 25 5.73 -25.73 32.87
CA ILE A 25 5.54 -25.65 31.41
C ILE A 25 6.81 -25.12 30.77
N ARG A 26 7.25 -25.76 29.68
CA ARG A 26 8.40 -25.30 28.89
C ARG A 26 8.07 -23.89 28.34
N PRO A 27 8.92 -22.87 28.51
CA PRO A 27 8.71 -21.57 27.88
C PRO A 27 8.81 -21.75 26.36
N THR A 28 7.67 -21.92 25.68
CA THR A 28 7.58 -22.11 24.22
C THR A 28 7.38 -20.80 23.48
N LEU A 29 7.33 -19.67 24.19
CA LEU A 29 7.16 -18.37 23.58
C LEU A 29 8.49 -17.62 23.59
N GLY A 30 8.84 -17.13 22.40
CA GLY A 30 9.62 -15.90 22.27
C GLY A 30 8.97 -14.74 23.05
N PRO A 31 9.52 -13.53 22.98
CA PRO A 31 9.28 -12.44 23.93
C PRO A 31 7.81 -12.31 24.36
N PRO A 32 7.48 -12.22 25.67
CA PRO A 32 6.12 -11.93 26.07
C PRO A 32 5.73 -10.57 25.50
N ARG A 33 4.58 -10.50 24.82
CA ARG A 33 3.95 -9.22 24.45
C ARG A 33 3.88 -8.33 25.70
N PRO A 34 4.06 -7.00 25.55
CA PRO A 34 4.44 -6.09 26.64
C PRO A 34 3.43 -5.95 27.79
N ASN A 35 2.25 -6.58 27.73
CA ASN A 35 1.18 -6.38 28.72
C ASN A 35 1.04 -7.46 29.80
N ASN A 36 1.89 -8.48 29.88
CA ASN A 36 1.83 -9.45 30.99
C ASN A 36 2.75 -9.05 32.16
N ARG A 37 2.23 -8.18 33.04
CA ARG A 37 2.93 -7.52 34.15
C ARG A 37 3.25 -8.40 35.37
N HIS A 38 2.88 -9.68 35.41
CA HIS A 38 2.93 -10.48 36.65
C HIS A 38 4.07 -11.52 36.77
N LEU A 39 5.13 -11.48 35.94
CA LEU A 39 6.25 -12.46 35.97
C LEU A 39 7.63 -11.83 36.22
N ASN A 40 7.71 -10.83 37.09
CA ASN A 40 8.85 -9.88 37.16
C ASN A 40 10.09 -10.29 37.97
N VAL A 41 10.25 -11.52 38.45
CA VAL A 41 11.41 -11.86 39.32
C VAL A 41 12.40 -12.85 38.69
N ALA A 42 12.08 -13.46 37.54
CA ALA A 42 12.96 -14.44 36.87
C ALA A 42 13.32 -14.11 35.41
N ARG A 43 13.06 -12.87 34.96
CA ARG A 43 13.14 -12.46 33.54
C ARG A 43 14.55 -12.10 33.04
N ASN A 44 15.47 -11.68 33.92
CA ASN A 44 16.75 -11.12 33.48
C ASN A 44 17.86 -12.14 33.17
N LYS A 45 17.66 -13.44 33.44
CA LYS A 45 18.67 -14.50 33.18
C LYS A 45 18.31 -15.43 32.02
N ARG A 46 17.19 -15.17 31.32
CA ARG A 46 16.64 -16.04 30.28
C ARG A 46 16.62 -15.39 28.89
N LEU A 47 17.12 -14.17 28.78
CA LEU A 47 17.22 -13.45 27.52
C LEU A 47 18.60 -13.71 26.91
N PRO A 48 18.70 -13.86 25.59
CA PRO A 48 19.98 -13.90 24.90
C PRO A 48 20.77 -12.59 25.18
N PRO A 49 22.13 -12.63 25.13
CA PRO A 49 22.96 -11.43 25.10
C PRO A 49 22.44 -10.32 24.19
N ARG A 50 22.73 -9.06 24.54
CA ARG A 50 22.30 -7.89 23.77
C ARG A 50 22.79 -7.99 22.31
N GLY A 51 21.88 -7.86 21.36
CA GLY A 51 22.16 -8.01 19.93
C GLY A 51 21.96 -9.43 19.39
N MET A 52 21.72 -10.42 20.26
CA MET A 52 21.33 -11.76 19.85
C MET A 52 19.82 -11.92 19.92
N TYR A 53 19.24 -12.37 18.81
CA TYR A 53 17.81 -12.64 18.69
C TYR A 53 17.62 -14.12 18.39
N VAL A 54 16.74 -14.77 19.15
CA VAL A 54 16.54 -16.21 19.07
C VAL A 54 15.04 -16.49 19.08
N ASN A 55 14.51 -16.96 17.96
CA ASN A 55 13.10 -17.36 17.82
C ASN A 55 12.96 -18.86 17.65
N HIS A 56 11.84 -19.39 18.11
CA HIS A 56 11.50 -20.79 17.90
C HIS A 56 11.37 -21.13 16.41
N ASP A 57 10.70 -20.28 15.62
CA ASP A 57 10.44 -20.54 14.21
C ASP A 57 11.72 -20.52 13.37
N ASP A 58 12.62 -19.56 13.64
CA ASP A 58 13.94 -19.49 12.99
C ASP A 58 14.83 -20.67 13.39
N LEU A 59 14.80 -21.09 14.66
CA LEU A 59 15.54 -22.27 15.10
C LEU A 59 15.00 -23.54 14.47
N GLN A 60 13.67 -23.65 14.33
CA GLN A 60 13.04 -24.79 13.70
C GLN A 60 13.31 -24.83 12.20
N SER A 61 13.32 -23.69 11.51
CA SER A 61 13.64 -23.60 10.09
C SER A 61 15.10 -23.99 9.82
N ILE A 62 16.04 -23.49 10.63
CA ILE A 62 17.46 -23.85 10.52
C ILE A 62 17.70 -25.33 10.86
N ALA A 63 17.07 -25.84 11.92
CA ALA A 63 17.27 -27.23 12.35
C ALA A 63 16.59 -28.28 11.46
N SER A 64 15.51 -27.89 10.77
CA SER A 64 14.80 -28.78 9.82
C SER A 64 15.28 -28.58 8.37
N GLY A 65 16.07 -27.55 8.13
CA GLY A 65 16.62 -27.18 6.83
C GLY A 65 17.78 -28.07 6.37
N SER A 66 18.09 -28.02 5.08
CA SER A 66 19.31 -28.62 4.54
C SER A 66 20.53 -27.79 4.94
N ASN A 67 21.69 -28.45 5.07
CA ASN A 67 22.96 -27.77 5.31
C ASN A 67 23.19 -26.68 4.23
N GLY A 68 23.50 -25.46 4.65
CA GLY A 68 23.74 -24.32 3.75
C GLY A 68 22.49 -23.54 3.31
N GLN A 69 21.28 -23.86 3.80
CA GLN A 69 20.06 -23.13 3.45
C GLN A 69 20.17 -21.62 3.71
N GLY A 70 20.80 -21.22 4.81
CA GLY A 70 21.04 -19.79 5.12
C GLY A 70 21.84 -19.08 4.04
N ASP A 71 22.91 -19.71 3.54
CA ASP A 71 23.76 -19.13 2.50
C ASP A 71 23.00 -19.01 1.17
N THR A 72 22.15 -19.99 0.84
CA THR A 72 21.32 -19.92 -0.37
C THR A 72 20.29 -18.79 -0.32
N ILE A 73 19.73 -18.49 0.86
CA ILE A 73 18.79 -17.38 1.04
C ILE A 73 19.53 -16.04 0.86
N LEU A 74 20.73 -15.91 1.43
CA LEU A 74 21.53 -14.69 1.31
C LEU A 74 21.94 -14.44 -0.15
N LEU A 75 22.39 -15.47 -0.87
CA LEU A 75 22.74 -15.35 -2.29
C LEU A 75 21.55 -14.95 -3.15
N ALA A 76 20.38 -15.54 -2.92
CA ALA A 76 19.16 -15.18 -3.65
C ALA A 76 18.75 -13.72 -3.40
N MET A 77 18.89 -13.23 -2.16
CA MET A 77 18.64 -11.82 -1.83
C MET A 77 19.66 -10.89 -2.49
N ASP A 78 20.94 -11.26 -2.52
CA ASP A 78 21.98 -10.48 -3.20
C ASP A 78 21.72 -10.40 -4.71
N ASP A 79 21.32 -11.50 -5.34
CA ASP A 79 20.94 -11.53 -6.76
C ASP A 79 19.72 -10.63 -7.03
N GLU A 80 18.72 -10.65 -6.16
CA GLU A 80 17.56 -9.75 -6.24
C GLU A 80 17.96 -8.28 -6.13
N ILE A 81 18.86 -7.95 -5.19
CA ILE A 81 19.41 -6.61 -5.04
C ILE A 81 20.15 -6.16 -6.30
N GLN A 82 20.95 -7.04 -6.91
CA GLN A 82 21.66 -6.73 -8.14
C GLN A 82 20.70 -6.51 -9.31
N SER A 83 19.66 -7.34 -9.44
CA SER A 83 18.61 -7.17 -10.45
C SER A 83 17.92 -5.80 -10.31
N ASN A 84 17.43 -5.48 -9.11
CA ASN A 84 16.77 -4.21 -8.83
C ASN A 84 17.68 -3.02 -9.12
N LYS A 85 18.98 -3.14 -8.80
CA LYS A 85 19.98 -2.11 -9.10
C LYS A 85 20.16 -1.89 -10.60
N GLN A 86 20.13 -2.96 -11.42
CA GLN A 86 20.19 -2.85 -12.87
C GLN A 86 18.94 -2.18 -13.44
N ASP A 87 17.76 -2.57 -12.96
CA ASP A 87 16.47 -1.99 -13.39
C ASP A 87 16.39 -0.50 -13.08
N ILE A 88 16.74 -0.11 -11.85
CA ILE A 88 16.82 1.29 -11.43
C ILE A 88 17.82 2.04 -12.31
N GLY A 89 19.01 1.47 -12.57
CA GLY A 89 20.01 2.07 -13.45
C GLY A 89 19.50 2.28 -14.87
N HIS A 90 18.74 1.33 -15.41
CA HIS A 90 18.14 1.43 -16.74
C HIS A 90 17.05 2.51 -16.79
N VAL A 91 16.17 2.57 -15.78
CA VAL A 91 15.16 3.64 -15.63
C VAL A 91 15.83 5.00 -15.54
N HIS A 92 16.87 5.14 -14.70
CA HIS A 92 17.65 6.39 -14.61
C HIS A 92 18.26 6.79 -15.94
N LYS A 93 18.80 5.85 -16.73
CA LYS A 93 19.37 6.13 -18.04
C LYS A 93 18.29 6.59 -19.03
N LYS A 94 17.11 5.97 -19.02
CA LYS A 94 15.96 6.38 -19.86
C LYS A 94 15.45 7.78 -19.49
N LEU A 95 15.36 8.07 -18.19
CA LEU A 95 14.91 9.35 -17.66
C LEU A 95 16.00 10.44 -17.68
N LYS A 96 17.24 10.12 -18.11
CA LYS A 96 18.32 11.10 -18.23
C LYS A 96 18.09 12.11 -19.37
N LEU A 97 17.07 11.90 -20.19
CA LEU A 97 16.58 12.94 -21.10
C LEU A 97 15.96 14.05 -20.24
N ASP A 98 16.63 15.20 -20.24
CA ASP A 98 16.20 16.38 -19.49
C ASP A 98 14.86 16.87 -20.04
N VAL A 99 13.85 16.96 -19.17
CA VAL A 99 12.50 17.45 -19.53
C VAL A 99 12.50 18.98 -19.71
N SER A 100 13.66 19.63 -19.55
CA SER A 100 13.83 21.07 -19.79
C SER A 100 13.36 21.51 -21.17
N GLU A 101 13.52 20.68 -22.21
CA GLU A 101 13.02 20.97 -23.56
C GLU A 101 11.49 21.03 -23.64
N TYR A 102 10.79 20.23 -22.83
CA TYR A 102 9.32 20.20 -22.77
C TYR A 102 8.74 21.18 -21.75
N ARG A 103 9.58 21.94 -21.07
CA ARG A 103 9.13 22.91 -20.07
C ARG A 103 8.75 24.21 -20.77
N ASP A 104 7.46 24.51 -20.81
CA ASP A 104 6.97 25.80 -21.26
C ASP A 104 7.61 26.93 -20.43
N SER A 105 8.33 27.82 -21.10
CA SER A 105 9.23 28.80 -20.47
C SER A 105 8.52 30.08 -20.00
N THR A 106 7.20 30.17 -20.15
CA THR A 106 6.44 31.35 -19.73
C THR A 106 5.36 30.98 -18.72
N PRO A 107 5.49 31.38 -17.44
CA PRO A 107 4.35 31.33 -16.56
C PRO A 107 3.36 32.40 -17.04
N THR A 108 2.14 31.98 -17.41
CA THR A 108 1.05 32.89 -17.79
C THR A 108 0.55 33.63 -16.54
N THR A 109 1.38 34.50 -15.96
CA THR A 109 1.00 35.32 -14.80
C THR A 109 0.24 36.55 -15.29
N SER A 110 -0.96 36.35 -15.82
CA SER A 110 -1.90 37.45 -16.02
C SER A 110 -2.35 37.98 -14.67
N GLN A 111 -2.56 39.30 -14.57
CA GLN A 111 -3.01 39.90 -13.32
C GLN A 111 -4.39 39.36 -12.92
N ILE A 112 -4.53 39.01 -11.63
CA ILE A 112 -5.78 38.51 -11.08
C ILE A 112 -6.81 39.63 -11.08
N THR A 113 -7.97 39.41 -11.70
CA THR A 113 -9.08 40.38 -11.77
C THR A 113 -10.37 39.81 -11.20
N SER A 114 -11.13 40.62 -10.47
CA SER A 114 -12.39 40.21 -9.83
C SER A 114 -13.59 40.29 -10.79
N ARG A 115 -13.57 41.24 -11.74
CA ARG A 115 -14.66 41.42 -12.70
C ARG A 115 -14.66 40.26 -13.70
N TRP A 116 -15.85 39.70 -13.95
CA TRP A 116 -16.05 38.65 -14.94
C TRP A 116 -16.41 39.26 -16.29
N SER A 117 -15.58 39.02 -17.31
CA SER A 117 -15.97 39.26 -18.71
C SER A 117 -16.79 38.09 -19.27
N ASN A 118 -17.54 38.31 -20.35
CA ASN A 118 -18.29 37.21 -20.99
C ASN A 118 -17.36 36.10 -21.48
N ASP A 119 -16.18 36.44 -21.99
CA ASP A 119 -15.19 35.47 -22.45
C ASP A 119 -14.67 34.62 -21.28
N GLU A 120 -14.40 35.23 -20.13
CA GLU A 120 -13.99 34.52 -18.92
C GLU A 120 -15.09 33.59 -18.38
N VAL A 121 -16.36 34.01 -18.49
CA VAL A 121 -17.51 33.17 -18.13
C VAL A 121 -17.56 31.94 -19.03
N MET A 122 -17.37 32.11 -20.34
CA MET A 122 -17.37 30.99 -21.29
C MET A 122 -16.20 30.04 -21.03
N LEU A 123 -14.99 30.57 -20.77
CA LEU A 123 -13.81 29.79 -20.41
C LEU A 123 -14.02 29.00 -19.12
N ALA A 124 -14.65 29.59 -18.09
CA ALA A 124 -14.95 28.89 -16.85
C ALA A 124 -15.96 27.74 -17.06
N ILE A 125 -16.99 27.96 -17.89
CA ILE A 125 -17.96 26.92 -18.25
C ILE A 125 -17.30 25.77 -19.00
N GLN A 126 -16.45 26.09 -19.98
CA GLN A 126 -15.68 25.10 -20.73
C GLN A 126 -14.70 24.34 -19.82
N GLY A 127 -14.05 25.05 -18.90
CA GLY A 127 -13.20 24.48 -17.87
C GLY A 127 -13.96 23.50 -16.99
N MET A 128 -15.17 23.84 -16.52
CA MET A 128 -16.00 22.94 -15.73
C MET A 128 -16.46 21.70 -16.52
N ARG A 129 -16.64 21.81 -17.83
CA ARG A 129 -16.94 20.66 -18.68
C ARG A 129 -15.75 19.71 -18.81
N LYS A 130 -14.51 20.23 -18.82
CA LYS A 130 -13.30 19.44 -19.04
C LYS A 130 -12.67 18.91 -17.74
N TYR A 131 -12.74 19.68 -16.66
CA TYR A 131 -12.06 19.42 -15.38
C TYR A 131 -13.04 19.22 -14.20
N GLY A 132 -14.35 19.30 -14.45
CA GLY A 132 -15.36 19.16 -13.41
C GLY A 132 -15.26 20.26 -12.34
N LYS A 133 -15.19 19.83 -11.06
CA LYS A 133 -15.05 20.71 -9.89
C LYS A 133 -13.59 20.99 -9.51
N ASP A 134 -12.61 20.62 -10.33
CA ASP A 134 -11.22 21.01 -10.09
C ASP A 134 -11.01 22.50 -10.42
N PHE A 135 -11.45 23.35 -9.49
CA PHE A 135 -11.34 24.80 -9.60
C PHE A 135 -9.88 25.28 -9.63
N LYS A 136 -8.92 24.46 -9.20
CA LYS A 136 -7.50 24.83 -9.26
C LYS A 136 -7.00 24.69 -10.69
N ALA A 137 -7.23 23.54 -11.33
CA ALA A 137 -6.87 23.33 -12.73
C ALA A 137 -7.52 24.38 -13.65
N ILE A 138 -8.81 24.67 -13.45
CA ILE A 138 -9.51 25.69 -14.23
C ILE A 138 -8.89 27.09 -14.02
N ALA A 139 -8.56 27.46 -12.77
CA ALA A 139 -7.90 28.74 -12.48
C ALA A 139 -6.55 28.86 -13.18
N GLU A 140 -5.75 27.79 -13.17
CA GLU A 140 -4.45 27.74 -13.85
C GLU A 140 -4.59 27.89 -15.36
N THR A 141 -5.59 27.25 -15.98
CA THR A 141 -5.85 27.43 -17.42
C THR A 141 -6.31 28.84 -17.79
N MET A 142 -7.05 29.52 -16.90
CA MET A 142 -7.53 30.88 -17.14
C MET A 142 -6.47 31.95 -16.85
N GLY A 143 -5.61 31.74 -15.86
CA GLY A 143 -4.56 32.67 -15.43
C GLY A 143 -5.05 33.96 -14.74
N THR A 144 -6.27 34.45 -15.00
CA THR A 144 -6.79 35.73 -14.49
C THR A 144 -7.69 35.59 -13.25
N LYS A 145 -8.05 34.36 -12.88
CA LYS A 145 -8.98 34.04 -11.79
C LYS A 145 -8.36 33.01 -10.85
N THR A 146 -8.77 33.04 -9.59
CA THR A 146 -8.33 32.08 -8.58
C THR A 146 -9.39 31.01 -8.34
N HIS A 147 -9.00 29.91 -7.71
CA HIS A 147 -9.95 28.85 -7.32
C HIS A 147 -11.10 29.39 -6.43
N THR A 148 -10.84 30.41 -5.60
CA THR A 148 -11.87 31.07 -4.78
C THR A 148 -12.88 31.82 -5.65
N HIS A 149 -12.42 32.52 -6.69
CA HIS A 149 -13.31 33.17 -7.65
C HIS A 149 -14.20 32.15 -8.38
N LEU A 150 -13.67 30.98 -8.72
CA LEU A 150 -14.42 29.91 -9.38
C LEU A 150 -15.45 29.23 -8.47
N LYS A 151 -15.16 29.08 -7.17
CA LYS A 151 -16.16 28.63 -6.19
C LYS A 151 -17.35 29.60 -6.13
N SER A 152 -17.06 30.90 -6.04
CA SER A 152 -18.11 31.93 -6.07
C SER A 152 -18.83 31.95 -7.41
N PHE A 153 -18.11 31.81 -8.53
CA PHE A 153 -18.72 31.72 -9.86
C PHE A 153 -19.72 30.56 -9.92
N TYR A 154 -19.33 29.37 -9.47
CA TYR A 154 -20.21 28.21 -9.46
C TYR A 154 -21.52 28.49 -8.71
N THR A 155 -21.48 29.07 -7.51
CA THR A 155 -22.71 29.36 -6.75
C THR A 155 -23.59 30.41 -7.41
N HIS A 156 -23.02 31.48 -7.95
CA HIS A 156 -23.77 32.59 -8.56
C HIS A 156 -24.37 32.25 -9.94
N TYR A 157 -23.69 31.38 -10.68
CA TYR A 157 -24.02 31.05 -12.07
C TYR A 157 -24.61 29.65 -12.26
N ARG A 158 -24.75 28.89 -11.17
CA ARG A 158 -25.27 27.52 -11.12
C ARG A 158 -26.53 27.31 -11.97
N LYS A 159 -27.58 28.09 -11.68
CA LYS A 159 -28.89 27.95 -12.34
C LYS A 159 -28.90 28.53 -13.75
N ARG A 160 -28.26 29.68 -13.95
CA ARG A 160 -28.28 30.42 -15.24
C ARG A 160 -27.65 29.62 -16.37
N TYR A 161 -26.52 28.96 -16.10
CA TYR A 161 -25.81 28.17 -17.10
C TYR A 161 -25.98 26.66 -16.90
N LYS A 162 -26.90 26.23 -16.03
CA LYS A 162 -27.16 24.81 -15.74
C LYS A 162 -25.87 24.04 -15.44
N LEU A 163 -25.01 24.61 -14.58
CA LEU A 163 -23.67 24.05 -14.29
C LEU A 163 -23.75 22.63 -13.72
N ASP A 164 -24.82 22.30 -13.01
CA ASP A 164 -25.04 20.93 -12.50
C ASP A 164 -25.18 19.90 -13.61
N LEU A 165 -25.80 20.26 -14.74
CA LEU A 165 -25.94 19.37 -15.90
C LEU A 165 -24.61 19.19 -16.62
N ILE A 166 -23.76 20.22 -16.64
CA ILE A 166 -22.40 20.12 -17.19
C ILE A 166 -21.57 19.18 -16.33
N LEU A 167 -21.62 19.33 -15.00
CA LEU A 167 -20.90 18.48 -14.07
C LEU A 167 -21.40 17.03 -14.11
N GLN A 168 -22.72 16.81 -14.21
CA GLN A 168 -23.28 15.48 -14.39
C GLN A 168 -22.76 14.79 -15.65
N LYS A 169 -22.64 15.54 -16.77
CA LYS A 169 -22.06 15.00 -18.01
C LYS A 169 -20.58 14.68 -17.86
N PHE A 170 -19.83 15.54 -17.18
CA PHE A 170 -18.42 15.28 -16.87
C PHE A 170 -18.27 14.00 -16.02
N ASP A 171 -19.07 13.86 -14.97
CA ASP A 171 -19.04 12.68 -14.10
C ASP A 171 -19.41 11.41 -14.90
N ALA A 172 -20.42 11.47 -15.77
CA ALA A 172 -20.79 10.35 -16.65
C ALA A 172 -19.69 9.99 -17.66
N GLU A 173 -19.03 10.99 -18.27
CA GLU A 173 -17.92 10.78 -19.19
C GLU A 173 -16.70 10.20 -18.46
N GLN A 174 -16.35 10.70 -17.27
CA GLN A 174 -15.24 10.15 -16.46
C GLN A 174 -15.53 8.73 -15.98
N ASN A 175 -16.74 8.45 -15.51
CA ASN A 175 -17.15 7.11 -15.13
C ASN A 175 -17.13 6.15 -16.34
N SER A 176 -17.55 6.60 -17.52
CA SER A 176 -17.46 5.78 -18.74
C SER A 176 -16.02 5.50 -19.17
N ILE A 177 -15.09 6.43 -18.94
CA ILE A 177 -13.66 6.21 -19.21
C ILE A 177 -13.10 5.16 -18.23
N ILE A 178 -13.54 5.17 -16.97
CA ILE A 178 -13.17 4.18 -15.96
C ILE A 178 -13.76 2.80 -16.31
N GLU A 179 -15.01 2.74 -16.76
CA GLU A 179 -15.67 1.47 -17.15
C GLU A 179 -15.07 0.86 -18.43
N VAL A 180 -14.67 1.67 -19.42
CA VAL A 180 -14.02 1.18 -20.65
C VAL A 180 -12.58 0.68 -20.40
N SER A 181 -11.98 1.01 -19.25
CA SER A 181 -10.66 0.49 -18.87
C SER A 181 -10.69 -0.87 -18.13
N ASP A 182 -11.87 -1.45 -17.88
CA ASP A 182 -12.03 -2.69 -17.08
C ASP A 182 -12.53 -3.91 -17.89
N ASP A 183 -12.75 -3.79 -19.20
CA ASP A 183 -13.14 -4.91 -20.06
C ASP A 183 -11.90 -5.71 -20.55
N GLU A 184 -11.24 -6.42 -19.64
CA GLU A 184 -10.53 -7.69 -19.87
C GLU A 184 -10.28 -8.42 -18.52
N GLU A 185 -11.23 -8.50 -17.57
CA GLU A 185 -11.24 -9.59 -16.56
C GLU A 185 -12.67 -9.99 -16.14
N GLU A 186 -12.90 -11.30 -16.03
CA GLU A 186 -14.18 -11.97 -15.75
C GLU A 186 -14.85 -11.59 -14.40
N PRO A 187 -16.18 -11.78 -14.27
CA PRO A 187 -16.95 -11.20 -13.17
C PRO A 187 -16.90 -12.05 -11.90
N VAL A 188 -16.55 -11.44 -10.76
CA VAL A 188 -16.73 -12.07 -9.44
C VAL A 188 -17.82 -11.35 -8.65
N ILE A 189 -18.91 -12.07 -8.48
CA ILE A 189 -20.14 -11.75 -7.75
C ILE A 189 -19.85 -11.16 -6.36
N SER A 190 -20.31 -9.92 -6.13
CA SER A 190 -20.40 -9.29 -4.82
C SER A 190 -21.78 -9.55 -4.18
N LYS A 191 -21.79 -9.91 -2.89
CA LYS A 191 -22.97 -9.85 -2.01
C LYS A 191 -22.67 -8.89 -0.86
N ASP A 192 -23.60 -7.98 -0.61
CA ASP A 192 -23.53 -6.84 0.30
C ASP A 192 -23.74 -7.17 1.81
N GLU A 193 -22.91 -6.49 2.64
CA GLU A 193 -23.17 -5.80 3.95
C GLU A 193 -23.67 -6.57 5.21
N PRO A 194 -23.51 -6.05 6.48
CA PRO A 194 -22.95 -4.76 6.90
C PRO A 194 -21.92 -4.68 8.05
N SER A 195 -21.27 -3.52 8.05
CA SER A 195 -20.41 -2.81 9.05
C SER A 195 -20.46 -3.18 10.54
N SER A 196 -19.26 -3.35 11.15
CA SER A 196 -18.95 -2.84 12.50
C SER A 196 -17.43 -2.73 12.80
N THR A 197 -16.95 -1.50 12.82
CA THR A 197 -15.95 -0.84 13.71
C THR A 197 -14.70 -1.57 14.26
N ILE A 198 -13.55 -0.88 14.11
CA ILE A 198 -12.27 -0.87 14.87
C ILE A 198 -11.23 -1.98 14.63
N THR A 199 -10.07 -1.59 14.10
CA THR A 199 -8.72 -1.64 14.74
C THR A 199 -7.63 -2.01 13.75
N ARG A 200 -6.65 -1.11 13.60
CA ARG A 200 -5.46 -1.22 12.75
C ARG A 200 -4.46 -2.22 13.36
N GLN A 201 -4.22 -3.36 12.71
CA GLN A 201 -3.05 -4.24 12.94
C GLN A 201 -2.64 -4.86 11.59
N SER A 202 -1.46 -4.54 11.07
CA SER A 202 -0.21 -5.34 11.16
C SER A 202 -0.27 -6.62 10.33
N THR A 203 0.41 -6.59 9.18
CA THR A 203 0.63 -7.69 8.25
C THR A 203 1.33 -8.89 8.89
N PRO A 204 0.86 -10.12 8.63
CA PRO A 204 1.69 -11.31 8.64
C PRO A 204 2.01 -11.75 7.21
N SER A 205 3.31 -11.88 6.92
CA SER A 205 3.82 -12.54 5.72
C SER A 205 3.35 -14.00 5.70
N ALA A 206 2.65 -14.38 4.63
CA ALA A 206 2.41 -15.78 4.28
C ALA A 206 3.28 -16.12 3.06
N LEU A 207 4.17 -17.09 3.26
CA LEU A 207 4.92 -17.78 2.24
C LEU A 207 3.91 -18.57 1.39
N ALA A 208 3.69 -18.16 0.14
CA ALA A 208 2.95 -18.94 -0.84
C ALA A 208 3.90 -19.35 -1.97
N SER A 209 4.03 -20.65 -2.12
CA SER A 209 4.70 -21.30 -3.24
C SER A 209 4.17 -20.77 -4.58
N GLY A 210 5.07 -20.38 -5.46
CA GLY A 210 4.77 -20.04 -6.84
C GLY A 210 5.73 -20.76 -7.78
N SER A 211 5.43 -22.01 -8.12
CA SER A 211 5.97 -22.62 -9.33
C SER A 211 5.37 -21.88 -10.52
N ARG A 212 6.20 -21.19 -11.32
CA ARG A 212 5.80 -20.69 -12.63
C ARG A 212 6.65 -21.36 -13.71
N LEU A 213 5.99 -22.24 -14.46
CA LEU A 213 6.39 -22.65 -15.79
C LEU A 213 6.27 -21.42 -16.70
N ILE A 214 7.36 -21.04 -17.36
CA ILE A 214 7.32 -20.07 -18.46
C ILE A 214 7.72 -20.80 -19.73
N SER A 215 6.76 -20.85 -20.63
CA SER A 215 6.80 -21.40 -21.97
C SER A 215 7.72 -20.57 -22.88
N ASN A 216 8.54 -21.25 -23.67
CA ASN A 216 9.22 -20.66 -24.83
C ASN A 216 8.18 -20.26 -25.88
N LEU A 217 8.15 -18.97 -26.26
CA LEU A 217 7.66 -18.56 -27.57
C LEU A 217 8.82 -17.95 -28.35
N SER A 218 9.14 -18.63 -29.45
CA SER A 218 10.03 -18.20 -30.52
C SER A 218 9.33 -17.16 -31.39
N LEU A 219 10.08 -16.14 -31.78
CA LEU A 219 10.04 -15.48 -33.09
C LEU A 219 11.39 -14.82 -33.33
#